data_AF-A0A0E0JRT5-F1
#
_entry.id   AF-A0A0E0JRT5-F1
#
_cell.length_a   1.000
_cell.length_b   1.000
_cell.length_c   1.000
_cell.angle_alpha   90.00
_cell.angle_beta   90.00
_cell.angle_gamma   90.00
#
_symmetry.space_group_name_H-M   'P 1'
#
loop_
_entity.id
_entity.type
_entity.pdbx_description
1 polymer ?
#
loop_
_entity_poly.entity_id
_entity_poly.type
_entity_poly.pdbx_seq_one_letter_code
_entity_poly.pdbx_strand_id
1 'polypeptide(L)'
;MRRRVTHSMPPEKAEVFWSLEGWARSSLLPLLKPVEECWQPTDFLPDSSSEMFEHQVHELRARAAGLPDEYFVVLVGNMIAEEALPTYQTMINTLDGVCDETGASACPWTVWTRTWTAEENRHGDILGKYMYLSGHVDMSMVEKTVQYLIGSGMVRVN
;
A
#
# COMPACT_ATOMS: atom_id res chain seq x y z
N MET A 1 9.67 16.16 -23.44
CA MET A 1 8.69 15.06 -23.26
C MET A 1 9.42 13.75 -23.54
N ARG A 2 9.58 12.85 -22.56
CA ARG A 2 10.16 11.51 -22.81
C ARG A 2 9.14 10.65 -23.56
N ARG A 3 9.58 9.87 -24.54
CA ARG A 3 8.71 9.01 -25.35
C ARG A 3 8.14 7.89 -24.47
N ARG A 4 6.81 7.79 -24.37
CA ARG A 4 6.13 6.73 -23.61
C ARG A 4 6.18 5.44 -24.44
N VAL A 5 6.79 4.39 -23.89
CA VAL A 5 6.79 3.05 -24.46
C VAL A 5 5.82 2.20 -23.65
N THR A 6 4.83 1.63 -24.31
CA THR A 6 3.85 0.70 -23.73
C THR A 6 3.92 -0.62 -24.47
N HIS A 7 3.58 -1.72 -23.80
CA HIS A 7 3.54 -3.07 -24.38
C HIS A 7 4.83 -3.45 -25.13
N SER A 8 5.99 -3.24 -24.48
CA SER A 8 7.29 -3.63 -25.06
C SER A 8 7.54 -5.14 -25.01
N MET A 9 6.70 -5.90 -24.30
CA MET A 9 6.75 -7.35 -24.28
C MET A 9 6.10 -7.90 -25.56
N PRO A 10 6.79 -8.75 -26.33
CA PRO A 10 6.17 -9.43 -27.46
C PRO A 10 4.92 -10.22 -27.03
N PRO A 11 3.79 -10.14 -27.77
CA PRO A 11 2.53 -10.76 -27.36
C PRO A 11 2.63 -12.26 -27.07
N GLU A 12 3.46 -12.98 -27.83
CA GLU A 12 3.69 -14.41 -27.64
C GLU A 12 4.27 -14.76 -26.26
N LYS A 13 4.89 -13.81 -25.56
CA LYS A 13 5.40 -14.04 -24.20
C LYS A 13 4.32 -14.01 -23.13
N ALA A 14 3.11 -13.53 -23.43
CA ALA A 14 1.99 -13.58 -22.49
C ALA A 14 1.64 -15.04 -22.14
N GLU A 15 1.79 -15.96 -23.09
CA GLU A 15 1.55 -17.40 -22.89
C GLU A 15 2.43 -18.01 -21.79
N VAL A 16 3.62 -17.44 -21.55
CA VAL A 16 4.49 -17.88 -20.45
C VAL A 16 3.79 -17.68 -19.11
N PHE A 17 3.14 -16.53 -18.88
CA PHE A 17 2.44 -16.26 -17.63
C PHE A 17 1.20 -17.15 -17.45
N TRP A 18 0.50 -17.47 -18.53
CA TRP A 18 -0.61 -18.42 -18.50
C TRP A 18 -0.12 -19.84 -18.14
N SER A 19 0.99 -20.28 -18.73
CA SER A 19 1.58 -21.59 -18.41
C SER A 19 2.06 -21.68 -16.96
N LEU A 20 2.40 -20.54 -16.34
CA LEU A 20 2.88 -20.44 -14.97
C LEU A 20 1.76 -20.30 -13.93
N GLU A 21 0.48 -20.25 -14.31
CA GLU A 21 -0.61 -20.10 -13.34
C GLU A 21 -0.64 -21.23 -12.29
N GLY A 22 -0.37 -22.48 -12.71
CA GLY A 22 -0.28 -23.62 -11.80
C GLY A 22 0.83 -23.44 -10.75
N TRP A 23 1.98 -22.90 -11.17
CA TRP A 23 3.09 -22.57 -10.29
C TRP A 23 2.75 -21.39 -9.37
N ALA A 24 2.15 -20.32 -9.89
CA ALA A 24 1.76 -19.16 -9.10
C ALA A 24 0.78 -19.57 -7.99
N ARG A 25 -0.18 -20.45 -8.30
CA ARG A 25 -1.12 -20.97 -7.31
C ARG A 25 -0.44 -21.76 -6.18
N SER A 26 0.58 -22.57 -6.50
CA SER A 26 1.23 -23.46 -5.52
C SER A 26 2.44 -22.85 -4.82
N SER A 27 3.04 -21.80 -5.38
CA SER A 27 4.32 -21.25 -4.90
C SER A 27 4.24 -19.76 -4.56
N LEU A 28 3.41 -18.98 -5.26
CA LEU A 28 3.28 -17.54 -5.01
C LEU A 28 2.16 -17.26 -4.00
N LEU A 29 0.94 -17.75 -4.24
CA LEU A 29 -0.19 -17.49 -3.35
C LEU A 29 0.02 -17.93 -1.89
N PRO A 30 0.73 -19.04 -1.59
CA PRO A 30 1.01 -19.41 -0.20
C PRO A 30 1.93 -18.46 0.58
N LEU A 31 2.55 -17.48 -0.09
CA LEU A 31 3.32 -16.43 0.61
C LEU A 31 2.42 -15.35 1.20
N LEU A 32 1.17 -15.25 0.75
CA LEU A 32 0.16 -14.36 1.32
C LEU A 32 -0.33 -14.92 2.65
N LYS A 33 -0.55 -14.05 3.61
CA LYS A 33 -1.08 -14.48 4.90
C LYS A 33 -2.61 -14.53 4.86
N PRO A 34 -3.23 -15.56 5.47
CA PRO A 34 -4.67 -15.54 5.71
C PRO A 34 -5.07 -14.29 6.49
N VAL A 35 -6.19 -13.66 6.14
CA VAL A 35 -6.65 -12.40 6.77
C VAL A 35 -6.77 -12.52 8.29
N GLU A 36 -7.27 -13.66 8.77
CA GLU A 36 -7.42 -13.96 10.21
C GLU A 36 -6.09 -14.10 10.96
N GLU A 37 -4.97 -14.27 10.24
CA GLU A 37 -3.62 -14.34 10.80
C GLU A 37 -2.82 -13.03 10.57
N CYS A 38 -3.39 -12.09 9.84
CA CYS A 38 -2.79 -10.77 9.61
C CYS A 38 -3.00 -9.88 10.82
N TRP A 39 -1.93 -9.18 11.20
CA TRP A 39 -2.07 -8.02 12.08
C TRP A 39 -2.98 -6.96 11.44
N GLN A 40 -3.69 -6.21 12.26
CA GLN A 40 -4.50 -5.07 11.83
C GLN A 40 -3.95 -3.78 12.44
N PRO A 41 -4.15 -2.61 11.80
CA PRO A 41 -3.67 -1.33 12.34
C PRO A 41 -4.07 -1.08 13.80
N THR A 42 -5.27 -1.54 14.19
CA THR A 42 -5.80 -1.46 15.55
C THR A 42 -4.96 -2.18 16.59
N ASP A 43 -4.20 -3.21 16.21
CA ASP A 43 -3.34 -3.96 17.14
C ASP A 43 -2.20 -3.09 17.71
N PHE A 44 -1.90 -1.98 17.05
CA PHE A 44 -0.78 -1.09 17.37
C PHE A 44 -1.20 0.34 17.73
N LEU A 45 -2.51 0.63 17.70
CA LEU A 45 -3.07 1.96 17.94
C LEU A 45 -3.87 1.97 19.24
N PRO A 46 -4.08 3.15 19.85
CA PRO A 46 -5.04 3.31 20.94
C PRO A 46 -6.41 2.73 20.57
N ASP A 47 -6.97 1.92 21.47
CA ASP A 47 -8.27 1.28 21.25
C ASP A 47 -9.39 2.29 21.46
N SER A 48 -10.03 2.72 20.37
CA SER A 48 -11.12 3.71 20.39
C SER A 48 -12.39 3.23 21.08
N SER A 49 -12.52 1.92 21.34
CA SER A 49 -13.65 1.37 22.09
C SER A 49 -13.40 1.27 23.60
N SER A 50 -12.15 1.50 24.03
CA SER A 50 -11.74 1.42 25.43
C SER A 50 -12.07 2.71 26.19
N GLU A 51 -12.49 2.59 27.45
CA GLU A 51 -12.57 3.73 28.39
C GLU A 51 -11.21 4.40 28.62
N MET A 52 -10.11 3.69 28.32
CA MET A 52 -8.74 4.18 28.44
C MET A 52 -8.21 4.86 27.17
N PHE A 53 -9.05 5.04 26.13
CA PHE A 53 -8.62 5.59 24.84
C PHE A 53 -7.89 6.94 25.00
N GLU A 54 -8.46 7.88 25.74
CA GLU A 54 -7.87 9.22 25.93
C GLU A 54 -6.49 9.14 26.60
N HIS A 55 -6.35 8.26 27.59
CA HIS A 55 -5.08 8.01 28.26
C HIS A 55 -4.03 7.41 27.31
N GLN A 56 -4.41 6.41 26.52
CA GLN A 56 -3.53 5.78 25.54
C GLN A 56 -3.07 6.77 24.46
N VAL A 57 -3.96 7.66 24.01
CA VAL A 57 -3.61 8.75 23.09
C VAL A 57 -2.63 9.72 23.76
N HIS A 58 -2.84 10.07 25.03
CA HIS A 58 -1.90 10.92 25.77
C HIS A 58 -0.50 10.30 25.85
N GLU A 59 -0.40 9.00 26.17
CA GLU A 59 0.88 8.27 26.21
C GLU A 59 1.56 8.17 24.84
N LEU A 60 0.79 8.00 23.76
CA LEU A 60 1.33 8.06 22.40
C LEU A 60 1.96 9.41 22.12
N ARG A 61 1.28 10.51 22.45
CA ARG A 61 1.77 11.88 22.21
C ARG A 61 2.98 12.22 23.07
N ALA A 62 3.00 11.76 24.32
CA ALA A 62 4.15 11.94 25.22
C ALA A 62 5.41 11.28 24.65
N ARG A 63 5.30 10.08 24.07
CA ARG A 63 6.42 9.40 23.39
C ARG A 63 6.80 10.11 22.09
N ALA A 64 5.83 10.53 21.29
CA ALA A 64 6.05 11.26 20.04
C ALA A 64 6.82 12.58 20.26
N ALA A 65 6.57 13.27 21.39
CA ALA A 65 7.28 14.50 21.77
C ALA A 65 8.78 14.31 22.05
N GLY A 66 9.23 13.06 22.27
CA GLY A 66 10.65 12.73 22.39
C GLY A 66 11.35 12.46 21.06
N LEU A 67 10.63 12.44 19.93
CA LEU A 67 11.19 12.14 18.61
C LEU A 67 11.57 13.43 17.87
N PRO A 68 12.69 13.43 17.12
CA PRO A 68 13.16 14.62 16.40
C PRO A 68 12.39 14.85 15.10
N ASP A 69 12.34 16.10 14.62
CA ASP A 69 11.63 16.47 13.39
C ASP A 69 12.17 15.74 12.16
N GLU A 70 13.48 15.49 12.08
CA GLU A 70 14.10 14.75 10.97
C GLU A 70 13.53 13.33 10.85
N TYR A 71 13.16 12.72 11.98
CA TYR A 71 12.49 11.42 11.99
C TYR A 71 11.09 11.53 11.38
N PHE A 72 10.32 12.55 11.77
CA PHE A 72 8.97 12.77 11.22
C PHE A 72 8.99 13.10 9.74
N VAL A 73 9.97 13.86 9.24
CA VAL A 73 10.09 14.14 7.80
C VAL A 73 10.22 12.84 6.98
N VAL A 74 11.10 11.93 7.42
CA VAL A 74 11.28 10.63 6.74
C VAL A 74 10.04 9.75 6.90
N LEU A 75 9.45 9.72 8.10
CA LEU A 75 8.26 8.92 8.36
C LEU A 75 7.07 9.40 7.51
N VAL A 76 6.86 10.72 7.39
CA VAL A 76 5.85 11.34 6.52
C VAL A 76 6.10 10.97 5.06
N GLY A 77 7.35 11.00 4.60
CA GLY A 77 7.70 10.54 3.26
C GLY A 77 7.30 9.08 3.00
N ASN A 78 7.55 8.19 3.97
CA ASN A 78 7.12 6.79 3.88
C ASN A 78 5.59 6.66 3.83
N MET A 79 4.87 7.32 4.74
CA MET A 79 3.41 7.26 4.77
C MET A 79 2.77 7.76 3.47
N ILE A 80 3.27 8.88 2.92
CA ILE A 80 2.80 9.41 1.64
C ILE A 80 2.99 8.40 0.50
N ALA A 81 4.10 7.65 0.51
CA ALA A 81 4.32 6.60 -0.48
C ALA A 81 3.32 5.44 -0.28
N GLU A 82 3.12 4.96 0.95
CA GLU A 82 2.15 3.89 1.24
C GLU A 82 0.72 4.27 0.82
N GLU A 83 0.28 5.51 1.07
CA GLU A 83 -1.04 6.01 0.66
C GLU A 83 -1.21 6.10 -0.87
N ALA A 84 -0.12 6.10 -1.64
CA ALA A 84 -0.18 6.09 -3.11
C ALA A 84 -0.52 4.70 -3.69
N LEU A 85 -0.93 3.73 -2.86
CA LEU A 85 -1.31 2.37 -3.22
C LEU A 85 -2.21 2.22 -4.47
N PRO A 86 -3.22 3.08 -4.74
CA PRO A 86 -3.99 3.00 -5.97
C PRO A 86 -3.13 3.10 -7.24
N THR A 87 -2.02 3.86 -7.18
CA THR A 87 -1.05 3.95 -8.28
C THR A 87 -0.31 2.62 -8.47
N TYR A 88 0.09 1.96 -7.39
CA TYR A 88 0.86 0.71 -7.45
C TYR A 88 0.02 -0.46 -7.96
N GLN A 89 -1.21 -0.60 -7.46
CA GLN A 89 -2.15 -1.60 -7.99
C GLN A 89 -2.43 -1.36 -9.48
N THR A 90 -2.65 -0.10 -9.88
CA THR A 90 -2.82 0.27 -11.29
C THR A 90 -1.60 -0.12 -12.12
N MET A 91 -0.38 0.14 -11.63
CA MET A 91 0.84 -0.24 -12.33
C MET A 91 0.95 -1.75 -12.54
N ILE A 92 0.61 -2.58 -11.54
CA ILE A 92 0.58 -4.04 -11.71
C ILE A 92 -0.49 -4.44 -12.74
N ASN A 93 -1.66 -3.82 -12.70
CA ASN A 93 -2.74 -4.06 -13.67
C ASN A 93 -2.45 -3.53 -15.09
N THR A 94 -1.33 -2.83 -15.31
CA THR A 94 -0.85 -2.50 -16.67
C THR A 94 0.16 -3.49 -17.23
N LEU A 95 0.54 -4.53 -16.46
CA LEU A 95 1.49 -5.54 -16.90
C LEU A 95 0.81 -6.58 -17.80
N ASP A 96 1.38 -6.77 -18.98
CA ASP A 96 0.92 -7.76 -19.95
C ASP A 96 1.00 -9.18 -19.35
N GLY A 97 -0.08 -9.96 -19.52
CA GLY A 97 -0.16 -11.37 -19.09
C GLY A 97 -0.60 -11.61 -17.64
N VAL A 98 -0.67 -10.56 -16.81
CA VAL A 98 -1.04 -10.69 -15.38
C VAL A 98 -2.12 -9.70 -14.91
N CYS A 99 -2.57 -8.79 -15.78
CA CYS A 99 -3.56 -7.77 -15.44
C CYS A 99 -4.94 -8.36 -15.06
N ASP A 100 -5.66 -7.68 -14.17
CA ASP A 100 -7.04 -8.02 -13.84
C ASP A 100 -8.04 -7.30 -14.76
N GLU A 101 -8.58 -8.03 -15.73
CA GLU A 101 -9.53 -7.50 -16.72
C GLU A 101 -10.93 -7.25 -16.15
N THR A 102 -11.29 -7.88 -15.03
CA THR A 102 -12.66 -7.83 -14.48
C THR A 102 -12.74 -7.16 -13.12
N GLY A 103 -11.59 -6.95 -12.46
CA GLY A 103 -11.50 -6.52 -11.07
C GLY A 103 -11.79 -7.63 -10.06
N ALA A 104 -12.11 -8.84 -10.52
CA ALA A 104 -12.44 -10.00 -9.69
C ALA A 104 -12.05 -11.33 -10.36
N SER A 105 -11.10 -11.31 -11.29
CA SER A 105 -10.65 -12.52 -11.98
C SER A 105 -10.13 -13.57 -10.98
N ALA A 106 -10.39 -14.84 -11.27
CA ALA A 106 -9.92 -15.97 -10.45
C ALA A 106 -8.50 -16.44 -10.83
N CYS A 107 -7.88 -15.78 -11.82
CA CYS A 107 -6.49 -16.02 -12.19
C CYS A 107 -5.56 -15.81 -10.98
N PRO A 108 -4.57 -16.69 -10.71
CA PRO A 108 -3.72 -16.56 -9.54
C PRO A 108 -2.92 -15.25 -9.51
N TRP A 109 -2.57 -14.69 -10.67
CA TRP A 109 -1.91 -13.39 -10.75
C TRP A 109 -2.80 -12.25 -10.26
N THR A 110 -4.09 -12.28 -10.59
CA THR A 110 -5.05 -11.24 -10.22
C THR A 110 -5.48 -11.40 -8.77
N VAL A 111 -5.63 -12.65 -8.29
CA VAL A 111 -5.80 -12.96 -6.86
C VAL A 111 -4.62 -12.40 -6.06
N TRP A 112 -3.38 -12.65 -6.49
CA TRP A 112 -2.20 -12.08 -5.86
C TRP A 112 -2.26 -10.55 -5.81
N THR A 113 -2.50 -9.88 -6.95
CA THR A 113 -2.58 -8.41 -7.00
C THR A 113 -3.59 -7.86 -6.00
N ARG A 114 -4.79 -8.44 -5.91
CA ARG A 114 -5.83 -7.98 -4.98
C ARG A 114 -5.45 -8.24 -3.53
N THR A 115 -4.94 -9.43 -3.20
CA THR A 115 -4.58 -9.77 -1.81
C THR A 115 -3.33 -9.01 -1.34
N TRP A 116 -2.32 -8.85 -2.19
CA TRP A 116 -1.18 -7.97 -1.92
C TRP A 116 -1.63 -6.54 -1.66
N THR A 117 -2.53 -6.00 -2.51
CA THR A 117 -3.08 -4.64 -2.29
C THR A 117 -3.82 -4.55 -0.95
N ALA A 118 -4.60 -5.58 -0.58
CA ALA A 118 -5.28 -5.61 0.71
C ALA A 118 -4.29 -5.69 1.89
N GLU A 119 -3.17 -6.41 1.74
CA GLU A 119 -2.11 -6.42 2.74
C GLU A 119 -1.42 -5.07 2.88
N GLU A 120 -1.04 -4.42 1.76
CA GLU A 120 -0.36 -3.11 1.73
C GLU A 120 -1.24 -1.96 2.25
N ASN A 121 -2.56 -2.03 2.05
CA ASN A 121 -3.47 -0.98 2.55
C ASN A 121 -3.30 -0.72 4.05
N ARG A 122 -2.99 -1.77 4.81
CA ARG A 122 -2.79 -1.67 6.27
C ARG A 122 -1.56 -0.82 6.63
N HIS A 123 -0.56 -0.71 5.76
CA HIS A 123 0.66 0.07 5.99
C HIS A 123 0.39 1.58 5.98
N GLY A 124 -0.36 2.08 4.99
CA GLY A 124 -0.82 3.47 4.97
C GLY A 124 -1.73 3.77 6.17
N ASP A 125 -2.72 2.90 6.41
CA ASP A 125 -3.68 3.01 7.50
C ASP A 125 -3.04 3.20 8.89
N ILE A 126 -2.05 2.38 9.24
CA ILE A 126 -1.40 2.45 10.55
C ILE A 126 -0.55 3.71 10.68
N LEU A 127 0.22 4.05 9.64
CA LEU A 127 1.08 5.23 9.66
C LEU A 127 0.26 6.52 9.69
N GLY A 128 -0.81 6.60 8.89
CA GLY A 128 -1.69 7.77 8.84
C GLY A 128 -2.38 8.04 10.18
N LYS A 129 -2.93 7.00 10.82
CA LYS A 129 -3.54 7.12 12.14
C LYS A 129 -2.51 7.46 13.22
N TYR A 130 -1.32 6.85 13.18
CA TYR A 130 -0.24 7.20 14.10
C TYR A 130 0.16 8.67 13.99
N MET A 131 0.35 9.18 12.77
CA MET A 131 0.69 10.59 12.52
C MET A 131 -0.41 11.53 12.99
N TYR A 132 -1.66 11.24 12.65
CA TYR A 132 -2.81 12.01 13.09
C TYR A 132 -2.89 12.10 14.62
N LEU A 133 -2.74 10.97 15.31
CA LEU A 133 -2.78 10.92 16.78
C LEU A 133 -1.54 11.54 17.44
N SER A 134 -0.38 11.51 16.79
CA SER A 134 0.86 12.09 17.31
C SER A 134 0.74 13.60 17.55
N GLY A 135 -0.03 14.29 16.70
CA GLY A 135 -0.15 15.75 16.72
C GLY A 135 1.15 16.50 16.42
N HIS A 136 2.14 15.85 15.79
CA HIS A 136 3.45 16.43 15.46
C HIS A 136 3.59 16.86 13.99
N VAL A 137 2.60 16.56 13.16
CA VAL A 137 2.65 16.85 11.71
C VAL A 137 1.40 17.61 11.26
N ASP A 138 1.56 18.47 10.25
CA ASP A 138 0.43 19.13 9.58
C ASP A 138 -0.24 18.15 8.63
N MET A 139 -1.27 17.45 9.12
CA MET A 139 -2.01 16.46 8.35
C MET A 139 -2.67 17.07 7.10
N SER A 140 -3.05 18.35 7.12
CA SER A 140 -3.64 18.99 5.93
C SER A 140 -2.63 19.06 4.79
N MET A 141 -1.37 19.36 5.10
CA MET A 141 -0.30 19.37 4.10
C MET A 141 0.05 17.96 3.61
N VAL A 142 0.05 16.98 4.51
CA VAL A 142 0.30 15.57 4.15
C VAL A 142 -0.79 15.04 3.22
N GLU A 143 -2.06 15.21 3.57
CA GLU A 143 -3.21 14.76 2.77
C GLU A 143 -3.26 15.42 1.39
N LYS A 144 -2.97 16.74 1.30
CA LYS A 144 -2.83 17.42 0.01
C LYS A 144 -1.69 16.84 -0.82
N THR A 145 -0.57 16.49 -0.18
CA THR A 145 0.57 15.88 -0.88
C THR A 145 0.23 14.49 -1.41
N VAL A 146 -0.49 13.67 -0.64
CA VAL A 146 -1.03 12.38 -1.10
C VAL A 146 -1.96 12.60 -2.31
N GLN A 147 -2.88 13.57 -2.23
CA GLN A 147 -3.78 13.88 -3.33
C GLN A 147 -3.02 14.31 -4.60
N TYR A 148 -2.01 15.15 -4.47
CA TYR A 148 -1.14 15.53 -5.59
C TYR A 148 -0.38 14.33 -6.17
N LEU A 149 0.15 13.45 -5.31
CA LEU A 149 0.91 12.28 -5.73
C LEU A 149 0.05 11.30 -6.50
N ILE A 150 -1.12 10.92 -5.97
CA ILE A 150 -2.06 10.02 -6.64
C ILE A 150 -2.54 10.64 -7.95
N GLY A 151 -2.90 11.94 -7.94
CA GLY A 151 -3.33 12.64 -9.15
C GLY A 151 -2.24 12.76 -10.22
N SER A 152 -0.97 12.78 -9.82
CA SER A 152 0.18 12.77 -10.73
C SER A 152 0.50 11.38 -11.26
N GLY A 153 0.26 10.35 -10.45
CA GLY A 153 0.67 8.97 -10.71
C GLY A 153 2.19 8.81 -10.80
N MET A 154 2.62 7.64 -11.27
CA MET A 154 4.03 7.33 -11.48
C MET A 154 4.22 6.66 -12.86
N VAL A 155 5.31 7.00 -13.55
CA VAL A 155 5.69 6.38 -14.82
C VAL A 155 6.98 5.59 -14.66
N ARG A 156 7.01 4.36 -15.18
CA ARG A 156 8.27 3.61 -15.30
C ARG A 156 9.17 4.33 -16.28
N VAL A 157 10.39 4.63 -15.85
CA VAL A 157 11.44 5.15 -16.72
C VAL A 157 12.20 3.95 -17.26
N ASN A 158 12.17 3.77 -18.58
CA ASN A 158 13.08 2.87 -19.30
C ASN A 158 14.38 3.60 -19.63
#